data_AF-A0A7Y9FG41-F1
#
_entry.id   AF-A0A7Y9FG41-F1
#
_cell.length_a   1.000
_cell.length_b   1.000
_cell.length_c   1.000
_cell.angle_alpha   90.00
_cell.angle_beta   90.00
_cell.angle_gamma   90.00
#
_symmetry.space_group_name_H-M   'P 1'
#
loop_
_entity.id
_entity.type
_entity.pdbx_description
1 polymer ?
#
loop_
_entity_poly.entity_id
_entity_poly.type
_entity_poly.pdbx_seq_one_letter_code
_entity_poly.pdbx_strand_id
1 'polypeptide(L)'
;MPAPEPAPGRRPGRRRSAVVVAGLVAVAVTAAVVALALRGGPSSAAPDPQATAATLAGGSVPFGGTFTYDDGLALTVGAPEAFEPSASAEAPGTGTHVRVEVRVDNGTAEPFLPATLATVATADGGPAATVWDPELGLELTGPPHAAPAGATTTFQLGWTVVDPQSLRLEITPALLGYEPVVVTG
;
A
#
# COMPACT_ATOMS: atom_id res chain seq x y z
N MET A 1 -48.84 -30.41 -34.12
CA MET A 1 -48.74 -31.55 -33.19
C MET A 1 -47.61 -31.29 -32.22
N PRO A 2 -47.85 -31.16 -30.91
CA PRO A 2 -46.84 -31.36 -29.88
C PRO A 2 -46.90 -32.80 -29.34
N ALA A 3 -45.75 -33.46 -29.19
CA ALA A 3 -45.64 -34.72 -28.46
C ALA A 3 -45.05 -34.44 -27.06
N PRO A 4 -45.65 -34.94 -25.96
CA PRO A 4 -45.14 -34.72 -24.60
C PRO A 4 -44.36 -35.94 -24.07
N GLU A 5 -43.26 -35.72 -23.34
CA GLU A 5 -42.59 -36.75 -22.52
C GLU A 5 -41.74 -36.11 -21.39
N PRO A 6 -41.32 -36.84 -20.32
CA PRO A 6 -42.03 -36.70 -19.06
C PRO A 6 -41.16 -36.37 -17.83
N ALA A 7 -41.84 -36.17 -16.68
CA ALA A 7 -41.25 -35.77 -15.41
C ALA A 7 -40.38 -36.84 -14.71
N PRO A 8 -39.40 -36.45 -13.85
CA PRO A 8 -38.50 -37.37 -13.18
C PRO A 8 -39.20 -38.26 -12.13
N GLY A 9 -39.01 -39.58 -12.26
CA GLY A 9 -39.54 -40.61 -11.36
C GLY A 9 -38.87 -40.65 -9.98
N ARG A 10 -39.57 -41.21 -8.98
CA ARG A 10 -39.18 -41.20 -7.56
C ARG A 10 -39.44 -42.57 -6.91
N ARG A 11 -38.57 -42.97 -5.95
CA ARG A 11 -38.72 -44.05 -4.93
C ARG A 11 -38.25 -45.50 -5.34
N PRO A 12 -38.27 -46.53 -4.45
CA PRO A 12 -37.11 -46.84 -3.56
C PRO A 12 -36.79 -48.34 -3.26
N GLY A 13 -35.67 -48.63 -2.57
CA GLY A 13 -35.41 -49.91 -1.84
C GLY A 13 -33.94 -49.99 -1.34
N ARG A 14 -33.53 -50.20 -0.07
CA ARG A 14 -33.80 -51.24 0.97
C ARG A 14 -33.54 -52.67 0.46
N ARG A 15 -32.74 -53.59 1.05
CA ARG A 15 -31.76 -53.71 2.19
C ARG A 15 -30.80 -54.91 1.84
N ARG A 16 -29.72 -55.31 2.53
CA ARG A 16 -29.46 -55.71 3.95
C ARG A 16 -27.92 -55.81 4.15
N SER A 17 -27.36 -55.30 5.24
CA SER A 17 -26.83 -56.04 6.42
C SER A 17 -25.60 -56.94 6.16
N ALA A 18 -24.56 -57.03 7.00
CA ALA A 18 -24.31 -56.39 8.31
C ALA A 18 -22.87 -55.78 8.31
N VAL A 19 -21.99 -55.75 9.33
CA VAL A 19 -21.90 -56.34 10.69
C VAL A 19 -21.75 -55.21 11.74
N VAL A 20 -21.33 -55.51 12.96
CA VAL A 20 -21.30 -54.70 14.18
C VAL A 20 -20.00 -54.99 14.95
N VAL A 21 -19.34 -53.97 15.51
CA VAL A 21 -18.67 -54.05 16.82
C VAL A 21 -18.98 -52.75 17.57
N ALA A 22 -19.44 -52.88 18.81
CA ALA A 22 -19.74 -51.76 19.70
C ALA A 22 -18.73 -51.73 20.85
N GLY A 23 -18.48 -50.53 21.40
CA GLY A 23 -17.58 -50.34 22.54
C GLY A 23 -17.75 -48.94 23.13
N LEU A 24 -18.76 -48.78 24.00
CA LEU A 24 -19.05 -47.53 24.70
C LEU A 24 -18.90 -47.78 26.20
N VAL A 25 -17.88 -47.18 26.82
CA VAL A 25 -17.79 -47.05 28.28
C VAL A 25 -17.22 -45.67 28.60
N ALA A 26 -18.02 -44.83 29.23
CA ALA A 26 -17.57 -43.61 29.88
C ALA A 26 -17.73 -43.79 31.40
N VAL A 27 -16.60 -43.85 32.13
CA VAL A 27 -16.58 -43.79 33.59
C VAL A 27 -15.39 -42.91 34.00
N ALA A 28 -15.63 -41.98 34.92
CA ALA A 28 -14.63 -41.04 35.39
C ALA A 28 -13.63 -41.66 36.36
N VAL A 29 -12.37 -41.22 36.30
CA VAL A 29 -11.43 -41.29 37.43
C VAL A 29 -10.84 -39.91 37.66
N THR A 30 -11.24 -39.29 38.77
CA THR A 30 -10.70 -38.05 39.29
C THR A 30 -9.32 -38.28 39.93
N ALA A 31 -8.45 -37.27 39.88
CA ALA A 31 -7.30 -37.07 40.78
C ALA A 31 -6.12 -38.08 40.76
N ALA A 32 -5.35 -38.11 39.66
CA ALA A 32 -3.88 -38.25 39.62
C ALA A 32 -3.45 -37.92 38.17
N VAL A 33 -2.59 -36.95 37.84
CA VAL A 33 -1.34 -36.54 38.49
C VAL A 33 -1.23 -35.00 38.49
N VAL A 34 -1.75 -34.34 39.54
CA VAL A 34 -1.19 -33.06 40.00
C VAL A 34 0.05 -33.40 40.85
N ALA A 35 1.07 -33.98 40.20
CA ALA A 35 2.29 -34.46 40.87
C ALA A 35 3.48 -34.66 39.91
N LEU A 36 3.68 -33.78 38.92
CA LEU A 36 5.00 -33.60 38.30
C LEU A 36 5.26 -32.17 37.76
N ALA A 37 4.87 -31.14 38.52
CA ALA A 37 5.11 -29.73 38.19
C ALA A 37 6.59 -29.29 38.37
N LEU A 38 7.57 -30.19 38.20
CA LEU A 38 8.98 -29.97 38.59
C LEU A 38 10.03 -30.75 37.76
N ARG A 39 9.79 -31.02 36.46
CA ARG A 39 10.85 -31.47 35.53
C ARG A 39 10.72 -30.82 34.16
N GLY A 40 11.73 -30.04 33.78
CA GLY A 40 11.76 -29.31 32.52
C GLY A 40 11.95 -30.20 31.30
N GLY A 41 11.26 -29.82 30.21
CA GLY A 41 11.38 -30.30 28.84
C GLY A 41 10.83 -29.18 27.95
N PRO A 42 11.34 -29.00 26.72
CA PRO A 42 11.25 -27.71 26.05
C PRO A 42 9.80 -27.31 25.78
N SER A 43 9.46 -26.08 26.16
CA SER A 43 8.27 -25.42 25.63
C SER A 43 8.46 -25.33 24.12
N SER A 44 7.65 -26.07 23.37
CA SER A 44 7.61 -25.96 21.92
C SER A 44 6.97 -24.61 21.60
N ALA A 45 7.80 -23.57 21.51
CA ALA A 45 7.36 -22.26 21.09
C ALA A 45 6.70 -22.39 19.72
N ALA A 46 5.39 -22.16 19.68
CA ALA A 46 4.71 -21.96 18.41
C ALA A 46 5.40 -20.77 17.71
N PRO A 47 5.60 -20.82 16.38
CA PRO A 47 6.13 -19.66 15.66
C PRO A 47 5.21 -18.47 15.93
N ASP A 48 5.79 -17.37 16.40
CA ASP A 48 5.06 -16.13 16.65
C ASP A 48 4.35 -15.73 15.33
N PRO A 49 3.04 -15.41 15.36
CA PRO A 49 2.36 -14.92 14.17
C PRO A 49 3.07 -13.65 13.70
N GLN A 50 3.45 -13.64 12.42
CA GLN A 50 4.28 -12.63 11.75
C GLN A 50 4.20 -11.25 12.40
N ALA A 51 5.34 -10.74 12.88
CA ALA A 51 5.48 -9.32 13.18
C ALA A 51 5.21 -8.54 11.88
N THR A 52 4.02 -7.96 11.77
CA THR A 52 3.70 -6.97 10.73
C THR A 52 4.72 -5.85 10.87
N ALA A 53 5.51 -5.61 9.81
CA ALA A 53 6.44 -4.48 9.80
C ALA A 53 5.65 -3.20 10.09
N ALA A 54 6.11 -2.43 11.08
CA ALA A 54 5.42 -1.21 11.49
C ALA A 54 5.49 -0.17 10.36
N THR A 55 4.35 0.44 10.02
CA THR A 55 4.31 1.57 9.09
C THR A 55 5.03 2.77 9.73
N LEU A 56 5.97 3.35 9.01
CA LEU A 56 6.67 4.57 9.40
C LEU A 56 5.71 5.77 9.31
N ALA A 57 5.67 6.57 10.37
CA ALA A 57 4.75 7.69 10.49
C ALA A 57 5.12 8.83 9.54
N GLY A 58 4.13 9.32 8.80
CA GLY A 58 4.22 10.53 7.99
C GLY A 58 3.92 11.78 8.82
N GLY A 59 3.77 12.91 8.13
CA GLY A 59 3.55 14.19 8.80
C GLY A 59 3.12 15.28 7.83
N SER A 60 3.31 16.54 8.22
CA SER A 60 3.01 17.69 7.37
C SER A 60 4.17 18.68 7.35
N VAL A 61 4.52 19.15 6.14
CA VAL A 61 5.54 20.17 5.90
C VAL A 61 5.03 21.19 4.88
N PRO A 62 5.50 22.45 4.92
CA PRO A 62 5.23 23.38 3.83
C PRO A 62 6.01 22.98 2.56
N PHE A 63 5.62 23.51 1.40
CA PHE A 63 6.48 23.51 0.22
C PHE A 63 7.85 24.16 0.54
N GLY A 64 8.92 23.59 -0.02
CA GLY A 64 10.31 23.87 0.32
C GLY A 64 10.79 23.23 1.63
N GLY A 65 9.89 22.64 2.42
CA GLY A 65 10.21 21.90 3.64
C GLY A 65 10.65 20.46 3.36
N THR A 66 11.53 19.94 4.21
CA THR A 66 11.96 18.54 4.22
C THR A 66 11.23 17.79 5.34
N PHE A 67 10.62 16.66 5.01
CA PHE A 67 10.19 15.64 5.98
C PHE A 67 11.20 14.49 5.99
N THR A 68 11.43 13.88 7.15
CA THR A 68 12.35 12.74 7.30
C THR A 68 11.69 11.69 8.17
N TYR A 69 11.55 10.49 7.64
CA TYR A 69 11.03 9.32 8.36
C TYR A 69 12.09 8.76 9.33
N ASP A 70 11.64 8.01 10.34
CA ASP A 70 12.51 7.45 11.40
C ASP A 70 13.59 6.49 10.88
N ASP A 71 13.46 5.97 9.65
CA ASP A 71 14.44 5.11 8.98
C ASP A 71 15.53 5.88 8.20
N GLY A 72 15.41 7.20 8.11
CA GLY A 72 16.32 8.09 7.40
C GLY A 72 15.91 8.43 5.96
N LEU A 73 14.79 7.94 5.44
CA LEU A 73 14.27 8.40 4.15
C LEU A 73 13.77 9.84 4.28
N ALA A 74 14.27 10.76 3.46
CA ALA A 74 13.82 12.16 3.48
C ALA A 74 13.21 12.59 2.14
N LEU A 75 12.10 13.33 2.22
CA LEU A 75 11.39 13.94 1.10
C LEU A 75 11.43 15.46 1.24
N THR A 76 11.81 16.15 0.17
CA THR A 76 11.64 17.60 0.03
C THR A 76 10.86 17.87 -1.24
N VAL A 77 9.87 18.76 -1.18
CA VAL A 77 9.06 19.13 -2.35
C VAL A 77 9.14 20.63 -2.55
N GLY A 78 9.67 21.06 -3.70
CA GLY A 78 9.78 22.46 -4.07
C GLY A 78 8.43 23.16 -4.19
N ALA A 79 8.44 24.50 -4.17
CA ALA A 79 7.24 25.29 -4.41
C ALA A 79 6.70 25.05 -5.84
N PRO A 80 5.38 25.16 -6.08
CA PRO A 80 4.80 25.02 -7.41
C PRO A 80 5.31 26.11 -8.37
N GLU A 81 5.95 25.70 -9.45
CA GLU A 81 6.40 26.58 -10.53
C GLU A 81 5.45 26.49 -11.72
N ALA A 82 4.96 27.62 -12.23
CA ALA A 82 4.21 27.64 -13.48
C ALA A 82 5.11 27.31 -14.68
N PHE A 83 4.60 26.51 -15.62
CA PHE A 83 5.30 26.17 -16.87
C PHE A 83 4.32 26.09 -18.04
N GLU A 84 4.86 26.08 -19.27
CA GLU A 84 4.09 25.82 -20.49
C GLU A 84 4.37 24.36 -20.92
N PRO A 85 3.36 23.49 -21.08
CA PRO A 85 3.56 22.12 -21.54
C PRO A 85 4.12 22.04 -22.97
N SER A 86 4.84 20.96 -23.25
CA SER A 86 5.30 20.65 -24.61
C SER A 86 4.13 20.30 -25.54
N ALA A 87 4.40 20.33 -26.85
CA ALA A 87 3.42 19.90 -27.85
C ALA A 87 3.09 18.39 -27.78
N SER A 88 3.87 17.61 -27.02
CA SER A 88 3.68 16.16 -26.81
C SER A 88 3.06 15.81 -25.45
N ALA A 89 2.80 16.80 -24.59
CA ALA A 89 2.29 16.61 -23.24
C ALA A 89 0.84 16.10 -23.16
N GLU A 90 0.59 15.20 -22.21
CA GLU A 90 -0.76 14.91 -21.73
C GLU A 90 -1.10 15.88 -20.58
N ALA A 91 -1.62 17.06 -20.94
CA ALA A 91 -1.95 18.15 -20.01
C ALA A 91 -3.47 18.44 -19.97
N PRO A 92 -4.28 17.60 -19.27
CA PRO A 92 -5.72 17.78 -19.18
C PRO A 92 -6.14 19.03 -18.36
N GLY A 93 -7.31 19.56 -18.69
CA GLY A 93 -7.94 20.68 -17.97
C GLY A 93 -7.69 22.05 -18.61
N THR A 94 -8.20 23.10 -17.97
CA THR A 94 -8.00 24.49 -18.38
C THR A 94 -7.62 25.31 -17.15
N GLY A 95 -6.35 25.68 -17.00
CA GLY A 95 -5.82 26.34 -15.81
C GLY A 95 -4.33 26.66 -15.97
N THR A 96 -3.68 26.98 -14.86
CA THR A 96 -2.21 27.09 -14.78
C THR A 96 -1.62 25.69 -14.69
N HIS A 97 -0.70 25.34 -15.59
CA HIS A 97 0.10 24.14 -15.44
C HIS A 97 1.26 24.44 -14.49
N VAL A 98 1.36 23.65 -13.41
CA VAL A 98 2.38 23.78 -12.38
C VAL A 98 3.18 22.50 -12.24
N ARG A 99 4.49 22.63 -12.02
CA ARG A 99 5.40 21.54 -11.68
C ARG A 99 5.94 21.71 -10.26
N VAL A 100 6.31 20.61 -9.61
CA VAL A 100 7.08 20.61 -8.36
C VAL A 100 8.30 19.72 -8.52
N GLU A 101 9.45 20.19 -8.01
CA GLU A 101 10.61 19.33 -7.84
C GLU A 101 10.41 18.46 -6.60
N VAL A 102 10.46 17.14 -6.77
CA VAL A 102 10.55 16.18 -5.67
C VAL A 102 12.00 15.73 -5.54
N ARG A 103 12.59 16.00 -4.38
CA ARG A 103 13.90 15.50 -3.97
C ARG A 103 13.71 14.42 -2.93
N VAL A 104 14.32 13.26 -3.18
CA VAL A 104 14.40 12.14 -2.25
C VAL A 104 15.86 11.96 -1.85
N ASP A 105 16.14 12.01 -0.55
CA ASP A 105 17.44 11.63 0.00
C ASP A 105 17.28 10.28 0.72
N ASN A 106 17.87 9.22 0.17
CA ASN A 106 17.79 7.88 0.74
C ASN A 106 18.82 7.71 1.87
N GLY A 107 18.50 8.20 3.07
CA GLY A 107 19.32 7.98 4.27
C GLY A 107 19.17 6.57 4.89
N THR A 108 18.35 5.69 4.30
CA THR A 108 18.13 4.34 4.80
C THR A 108 19.30 3.40 4.50
N ALA A 109 19.28 2.19 5.05
CA ALA A 109 20.26 1.14 4.76
C ALA A 109 19.99 0.38 3.45
N GLU A 110 18.80 0.51 2.86
CA GLU A 110 18.34 -0.29 1.71
C GLU A 110 18.24 0.56 0.44
N PRO A 111 18.25 -0.04 -0.77
CA PRO A 111 17.94 0.68 -2.01
C PRO A 111 16.47 1.11 -2.05
N PHE A 112 16.21 2.40 -2.23
CA PHE A 112 14.86 2.95 -2.43
C PHE A 112 14.53 3.03 -3.93
N LEU A 113 13.27 2.77 -4.33
CA LEU A 113 12.84 2.88 -5.72
C LEU A 113 11.83 4.05 -5.88
N PRO A 114 12.24 5.21 -6.42
CA PRO A 114 11.37 6.38 -6.55
C PRO A 114 10.10 6.14 -7.37
N ALA A 115 10.10 5.23 -8.35
CA ALA A 115 8.89 4.82 -9.08
C ALA A 115 7.81 4.13 -8.23
N THR A 116 8.08 3.79 -6.95
CA THR A 116 7.04 3.30 -6.02
C THR A 116 6.26 4.41 -5.33
N LEU A 117 6.71 5.66 -5.48
CA LEU A 117 6.09 6.83 -4.89
C LEU A 117 4.72 7.10 -5.52
N ALA A 118 3.70 7.24 -4.68
CA ALA A 118 2.36 7.62 -5.06
C ALA A 118 2.06 9.05 -4.61
N THR A 119 1.31 9.79 -5.42
CA THR A 119 0.83 11.14 -5.08
C THR A 119 -0.68 11.25 -5.20
N VAL A 120 -1.32 11.86 -4.21
CA VAL A 120 -2.67 12.42 -4.34
C VAL A 120 -2.54 13.93 -4.35
N ALA A 121 -3.01 14.57 -5.42
CA ALA A 121 -2.98 16.02 -5.56
C ALA A 121 -4.39 16.59 -5.49
N THR A 122 -4.57 17.65 -4.71
CA THR A 122 -5.82 18.40 -4.60
C THR A 122 -5.55 19.88 -4.79
N ALA A 123 -6.46 20.56 -5.48
CA ALA A 123 -6.44 21.99 -5.73
C ALA A 123 -7.90 22.47 -5.87
N ASP A 124 -8.15 23.74 -5.59
CA ASP A 124 -9.43 24.42 -5.84
C ASP A 124 -10.67 23.73 -5.21
N GLY A 125 -10.46 22.92 -4.17
CA GLY A 125 -11.50 22.13 -3.48
C GLY A 125 -11.79 20.74 -4.07
N GLY A 126 -11.01 20.26 -5.05
CA GLY A 126 -11.15 18.94 -5.67
C GLY A 126 -9.80 18.30 -6.04
N PRO A 127 -9.81 17.16 -6.76
CA PRO A 127 -8.60 16.53 -7.29
C PRO A 127 -7.94 17.42 -8.36
N ALA A 128 -6.63 17.62 -8.28
CA ALA A 128 -5.86 18.29 -9.34
C ALA A 128 -5.61 17.33 -10.51
N ALA A 129 -5.62 17.84 -11.74
CA ALA A 129 -5.43 17.00 -12.93
C ALA A 129 -3.94 16.81 -13.23
N THR A 130 -3.41 15.59 -13.13
CA THR A 130 -1.99 15.31 -13.41
C THR A 130 -1.60 15.65 -14.84
N VAL A 131 -0.42 16.23 -15.01
CA VAL A 131 0.23 16.48 -16.31
C VAL A 131 1.39 15.52 -16.48
N TRP A 132 1.47 14.86 -17.63
CA TRP A 132 2.63 14.06 -18.03
C TRP A 132 3.30 14.69 -19.25
N ASP A 133 4.60 14.99 -19.14
CA ASP A 133 5.37 15.67 -20.18
C ASP A 133 6.83 15.20 -20.15
N PRO A 134 7.14 14.05 -20.76
CA PRO A 134 8.50 13.49 -20.74
C PRO A 134 9.49 14.32 -21.55
N GLU A 135 9.03 15.20 -22.45
CA GLU A 135 9.89 16.14 -23.19
C GLU A 135 10.45 17.23 -22.27
N LEU A 136 9.70 17.61 -21.23
CA LEU A 136 10.14 18.51 -20.15
C LEU A 136 10.62 17.78 -18.88
N GLY A 137 10.65 16.44 -18.89
CA GLY A 137 11.07 15.61 -17.75
C GLY A 137 10.06 15.55 -16.60
N LEU A 138 8.77 15.80 -16.89
CA LEU A 138 7.67 15.57 -15.94
C LEU A 138 7.23 14.12 -16.00
N GLU A 139 7.42 13.43 -14.89
CA GLU A 139 7.06 12.02 -14.72
C GLU A 139 5.70 11.89 -14.00
N LEU A 140 5.10 10.69 -14.04
CA LEU A 140 3.91 10.36 -13.26
C LEU A 140 4.23 9.90 -11.82
N THR A 141 5.46 9.43 -11.59
CA THR A 141 6.02 8.95 -10.31
C THR A 141 7.53 9.26 -10.31
N GLY A 142 8.32 8.76 -9.36
CA GLY A 142 9.77 8.90 -9.45
C GLY A 142 10.42 8.01 -10.53
N PRO A 143 11.73 8.19 -10.81
CA PRO A 143 12.44 7.38 -11.80
C PRO A 143 12.45 5.86 -11.53
N PRO A 144 12.43 5.02 -12.59
CA PRO A 144 12.30 3.56 -12.48
C PRO A 144 13.61 2.82 -12.17
N HIS A 145 14.52 3.43 -11.41
CA HIS A 145 15.79 2.83 -10.99
C HIS A 145 16.02 3.03 -9.49
N ALA A 146 16.58 2.02 -8.83
CA ALA A 146 16.81 2.08 -7.39
C ALA A 146 17.94 3.06 -7.05
N ALA A 147 17.65 3.99 -6.14
CA ALA A 147 18.61 4.87 -5.49
C ALA A 147 19.29 4.11 -4.34
N PRO A 148 20.62 3.89 -4.38
CA PRO A 148 21.36 3.25 -3.29
C PRO A 148 21.24 4.01 -1.96
N ALA A 149 21.60 3.36 -0.85
CA ALA A 149 21.79 4.02 0.43
C ALA A 149 22.77 5.20 0.30
N GLY A 150 22.40 6.34 0.88
CA GLY A 150 23.12 7.62 0.80
C GLY A 150 22.95 8.40 -0.50
N ALA A 151 22.14 7.93 -1.46
CA ALA A 151 21.92 8.63 -2.73
C ALA A 151 20.79 9.67 -2.66
N THR A 152 20.95 10.78 -3.39
CA THR A 152 19.89 11.74 -3.68
C THR A 152 19.32 11.45 -5.07
N THR A 153 18.00 11.49 -5.22
CA THR A 153 17.31 11.52 -6.52
C THR A 153 16.38 12.74 -6.59
N THR A 154 16.37 13.43 -7.73
CA THR A 154 15.49 14.58 -8.01
C THR A 154 14.70 14.35 -9.29
N PHE A 155 13.40 14.64 -9.27
CA PHE A 155 12.52 14.53 -10.44
C PHE A 155 11.39 15.56 -10.36
N GLN A 156 10.67 15.76 -11.48
CA GLN A 156 9.58 16.73 -11.57
C GLN A 156 8.25 15.98 -11.71
N LEU A 157 7.22 16.44 -10.99
CA LEU A 157 5.82 16.03 -11.16
C LEU A 157 5.00 17.28 -11.52
N GLY A 158 3.88 17.13 -12.24
CA GLY A 158 3.07 18.28 -12.63
C GLY A 158 1.56 18.07 -12.61
N TRP A 159 0.83 19.17 -12.47
CA TRP A 159 -0.64 19.23 -12.45
C TRP A 159 -1.18 20.50 -13.11
N THR A 160 -2.41 20.45 -13.59
CA THR A 160 -3.21 21.62 -13.98
C THR A 160 -4.09 22.04 -12.81
N VAL A 161 -4.02 23.31 -12.42
CA VAL A 161 -4.76 23.91 -11.28
C VAL A 161 -5.34 25.28 -11.67
N VAL A 162 -6.38 25.77 -11.00
CA VAL A 162 -6.88 27.14 -11.20
C VAL A 162 -6.03 28.13 -10.40
N ASP A 163 -5.88 27.91 -9.09
CA ASP A 163 -4.97 28.67 -8.22
C ASP A 163 -3.77 27.80 -7.78
N PRO A 164 -2.53 28.12 -8.20
CA PRO A 164 -1.31 27.46 -7.71
C PRO A 164 -1.12 27.47 -6.19
N GLN A 165 -1.70 28.44 -5.45
CA GLN A 165 -1.64 28.51 -3.99
C GLN A 165 -2.63 27.56 -3.31
N SER A 166 -3.60 27.01 -4.05
CA SER A 166 -4.55 26.02 -3.51
C SER A 166 -4.02 24.58 -3.54
N LEU A 167 -2.87 24.34 -4.19
CA LEU A 167 -2.30 23.01 -4.36
C LEU A 167 -1.87 22.41 -3.01
N ARG A 168 -2.37 21.20 -2.74
CA ARG A 168 -1.98 20.33 -1.64
C ARG A 168 -1.63 18.95 -2.19
N LEU A 169 -0.51 18.41 -1.75
CA LEU A 169 -0.06 17.08 -2.12
C LEU A 169 -0.06 16.16 -0.89
N GLU A 170 -0.47 14.92 -1.07
CA GLU A 170 -0.17 13.81 -0.18
C GLU A 170 0.78 12.87 -0.92
N ILE A 171 1.94 12.59 -0.34
CA ILE A 171 3.01 11.82 -0.99
C ILE A 171 3.35 10.61 -0.13
N THR A 172 3.14 9.42 -0.68
CA THR A 172 3.48 8.15 -0.03
C THR A 172 4.70 7.55 -0.72
N PRO A 173 5.88 7.42 -0.04
CA PRO A 173 7.10 6.91 -0.66
C PRO A 173 6.97 5.54 -1.33
N ALA A 174 6.18 4.65 -0.74
CA ALA A 174 5.81 3.35 -1.29
C ALA A 174 4.45 2.93 -0.73
N LEU A 175 3.68 2.11 -1.48
CA LEU A 175 2.32 1.67 -1.09
C LEU A 175 2.23 0.91 0.25
N LEU A 176 3.35 0.48 0.81
CA LEU A 176 3.44 -0.23 2.09
C LEU A 176 4.61 0.34 2.89
N GLY A 177 4.50 0.32 4.23
CA GLY A 177 5.59 0.69 5.13
C GLY A 177 5.74 2.18 5.43
N TYR A 178 5.03 3.07 4.71
CA TYR A 178 5.03 4.52 4.97
C TYR A 178 3.60 5.09 4.97
N GLU A 179 3.28 5.91 5.96
CA GLU A 179 2.14 6.84 5.91
C GLU A 179 2.53 8.07 5.04
N PRO A 180 1.55 8.78 4.43
CA PRO A 180 1.85 9.90 3.53
C PRO A 180 2.44 11.14 4.24
N VAL A 181 3.26 11.89 3.52
CA VAL A 181 3.60 13.29 3.86
C VAL A 181 2.61 14.24 3.19
N VAL A 182 2.00 15.12 3.97
CA VAL A 182 1.12 16.19 3.48
C VAL A 182 1.94 17.45 3.24
N VAL A 183 1.94 17.96 2.01
CA VAL A 183 2.66 19.17 1.57
C VAL A 183 1.69 20.28 1.19
N THR A 184 1.91 21.50 1.68
CA THR A 184 1.00 22.65 1.52
C THR A 184 1.72 23.99 1.38
N GLY A 185 1.04 24.98 0.79
CA GLY A 185 1.38 26.42 0.90
C GLY A 185 0.55 27.12 1.96
#